data_AF-A0A661E3L2-F1
#
_entry.id   AF-A0A661E3L2-F1
#
_cell.length_a   1.000
_cell.length_b   1.000
_cell.length_c   1.000
_cell.angle_alpha   90.00
_cell.angle_beta   90.00
_cell.angle_gamma   90.00
#
_symmetry.space_group_name_H-M   'P 1'
#
loop_
_entity.id
_entity.type
_entity.pdbx_description
1 polymer ?
#
loop_
_entity_poly.entity_id
_entity_poly.type
_entity_poly.pdbx_seq_one_letter_code
_entity_poly.pdbx_strand_id
1 'polypeptide(L)'
;IQEHRFNQYCERLQNTIIEELDKEFKMFMNWRGYNIDSSTFTLSFTPPQNFASYRETELDQARLANYSSVAEIPYLSERFKLTRYLGLSEEEMEENERMRREELGLEEETAAKGSDLRGVGVGGGDFDADMGAMDDMDFDGDMEGDMDMDADMGGEPAGDTEI
;
A
#
# COMPACT_ATOMS: atom_id res chain seq x y z
N ILE A 1 13.21 -17.23 1.69
CA ILE A 1 14.44 -18.00 1.38
C ILE A 1 14.85 -19.01 2.47
N GLN A 2 14.73 -18.71 3.77
CA GLN A 2 15.06 -19.69 4.82
C GLN A 2 14.04 -20.84 4.93
N GLU A 3 12.76 -20.57 4.69
CA GLU A 3 11.70 -21.57 4.85
C GLU A 3 11.70 -22.68 3.79
N HIS A 4 11.98 -22.36 2.53
CA HIS A 4 12.12 -23.38 1.47
C HIS A 4 13.24 -24.37 1.78
N ARG A 5 14.36 -23.89 2.35
CA ARG A 5 15.46 -24.76 2.78
C ARG A 5 15.08 -25.62 3.98
N PHE A 6 14.28 -25.08 4.90
CA PHE A 6 13.75 -25.84 6.03
C PHE A 6 12.78 -26.94 5.56
N ASN A 7 11.86 -26.64 4.64
CA ASN A 7 10.94 -27.62 4.08
C ASN A 7 11.70 -28.75 3.36
N GLN A 8 12.69 -28.42 2.52
CA GLN A 8 13.54 -29.43 1.88
C GLN A 8 14.31 -30.30 2.89
N TYR A 9 14.76 -29.70 3.99
CA TYR A 9 15.41 -30.46 5.06
C TYR A 9 14.44 -31.40 5.77
N CYS A 10 13.21 -30.96 6.05
CA CYS A 10 12.14 -31.78 6.60
C CYS A 10 11.76 -32.93 5.67
N GLU A 11 11.62 -32.68 4.36
CA GLU A 11 11.37 -33.73 3.36
C GLU A 11 12.46 -34.79 3.37
N ARG A 12 13.72 -34.37 3.45
CA ARG A 12 14.85 -35.31 3.53
C ARG A 12 14.78 -36.18 4.78
N LEU A 13 14.48 -35.59 5.93
CA LEU A 13 14.31 -36.34 7.19
C LEU A 13 13.12 -37.30 7.13
N GLN A 14 12.00 -36.86 6.56
CA GLN A 14 10.81 -37.70 6.35
C GLN A 14 11.15 -38.92 5.49
N ASN A 15 11.90 -38.74 4.41
CA ASN A 15 12.34 -39.85 3.55
C ASN A 15 13.26 -40.84 4.28
N THR A 16 14.17 -40.36 5.14
CA THR A 16 15.02 -41.27 5.93
C THR A 16 14.21 -42.08 6.94
N ILE A 17 13.23 -41.47 7.58
CA ILE A 17 12.43 -42.12 8.62
C ILE A 17 11.43 -43.11 8.00
N ILE A 18 10.85 -42.78 6.85
CA ILE A 18 9.80 -43.59 6.26
C ILE A 18 10.29 -44.91 5.68
N GLU A 19 11.54 -44.96 5.21
CA GLU A 19 12.15 -46.19 4.71
C GLU A 19 12.22 -47.28 5.81
N GLU A 20 12.61 -46.91 7.02
CA GLU A 20 12.66 -47.85 8.15
C GLU A 20 11.26 -48.18 8.67
N LEU A 21 10.36 -47.20 8.73
CA LEU A 21 8.97 -47.43 9.13
C LEU A 21 8.22 -48.36 8.16
N ASP A 22 8.43 -48.22 6.85
CA ASP A 22 7.80 -49.08 5.84
C ASP A 22 8.28 -50.54 5.95
N LYS A 23 9.58 -50.75 6.19
CA LYS A 23 10.15 -52.10 6.44
C LYS A 23 9.56 -52.74 7.69
N GLU A 24 9.56 -52.02 8.82
CA GLU A 24 9.03 -52.52 10.08
C GLU A 24 7.52 -52.78 10.00
N PHE A 25 6.78 -51.91 9.30
CA PHE A 25 5.34 -52.10 9.10
C PHE A 25 5.04 -53.35 8.25
N LYS A 26 5.83 -53.59 7.19
CA LYS A 26 5.73 -54.82 6.39
C LYS A 26 6.07 -56.06 7.21
N MET A 27 7.11 -56.01 8.03
CA MET A 27 7.48 -57.10 8.93
C MET A 27 6.38 -57.38 9.97
N PHE A 28 5.79 -56.32 10.54
CA PHE A 28 4.68 -56.41 11.47
C PHE A 28 3.43 -57.07 10.86
N MET A 29 3.06 -56.71 9.64
CA MET A 29 1.89 -57.30 8.97
C MET A 29 2.08 -58.78 8.64
N ASN A 30 3.29 -59.17 8.21
CA ASN A 30 3.65 -60.57 7.99
C ASN A 30 3.59 -61.38 9.28
N TRP A 31 4.10 -60.83 10.38
CA TRP A 31 4.04 -61.48 11.69
C TRP A 31 2.61 -61.60 12.21
N ARG A 32 1.75 -60.61 11.94
CA ARG A 32 0.35 -60.61 12.39
C ARG A 32 -0.56 -61.56 11.60
N GLY A 33 -0.09 -62.07 10.46
CA GLY A 33 -0.79 -63.02 9.60
C GLY A 33 -1.66 -62.38 8.50
N TYR A 34 -1.42 -61.11 8.16
CA TYR A 34 -2.05 -60.50 6.99
C TYR A 34 -1.29 -60.88 5.73
N ASN A 35 -2.00 -61.42 4.74
CA ASN A 35 -1.42 -61.89 3.48
C ASN A 35 -1.51 -60.79 2.40
N ILE A 36 -0.89 -59.65 2.66
CA ILE A 36 -0.76 -58.55 1.71
C ILE A 36 0.67 -58.58 1.20
N ASP A 37 0.85 -58.63 -0.11
CA ASP A 37 2.17 -58.62 -0.71
C ASP A 37 2.87 -57.28 -0.42
N SER A 38 4.10 -57.35 0.08
CA SER A 38 4.93 -56.21 0.46
C SER A 38 5.20 -55.23 -0.69
N SER A 39 4.97 -55.64 -1.94
CA SER A 39 5.08 -54.79 -3.12
C SER A 39 3.81 -54.00 -3.45
N THR A 40 2.67 -54.36 -2.84
CA THR A 40 1.35 -53.78 -3.18
C THR A 40 1.18 -52.35 -2.64
N PHE A 41 1.93 -51.96 -1.62
CA PHE A 41 1.80 -50.65 -1.00
C PHE A 41 3.15 -50.14 -0.46
N THR A 42 3.21 -48.82 -0.32
CA THR A 42 4.34 -48.09 0.26
C THR A 42 3.78 -47.03 1.19
N LEU A 43 4.33 -46.95 2.41
CA LEU A 43 3.98 -45.87 3.33
C LEU A 43 4.56 -44.55 2.81
N SER A 44 3.75 -43.50 2.76
CA SER A 44 4.18 -42.12 2.45
C SER A 44 3.72 -41.15 3.55
N PHE A 45 4.58 -40.18 3.89
CA PHE A 45 4.19 -39.07 4.75
C PHE A 45 3.55 -37.97 3.91
N THR A 46 2.66 -37.21 4.53
CA THR A 46 2.12 -36.00 3.91
C THR A 46 3.23 -34.97 3.75
N PRO A 47 3.28 -34.24 2.62
CA PRO A 47 4.29 -33.22 2.39
C PRO A 47 4.22 -32.14 3.49
N PRO A 48 5.36 -31.53 3.86
CA PRO A 48 5.37 -30.47 4.85
C PRO A 48 4.56 -29.26 4.34
N GLN A 49 3.71 -28.72 5.20
CA GLN A 49 2.93 -27.53 4.91
C GLN A 49 3.85 -26.31 4.78
N ASN A 50 3.58 -25.44 3.80
CA ASN A 50 4.25 -24.15 3.67
C ASN A 50 3.64 -23.17 4.69
N PHE A 51 4.42 -22.76 5.68
CA PHE A 51 3.99 -21.85 6.74
C PHE A 51 4.06 -20.39 6.31
N ALA A 52 4.77 -20.02 5.24
CA ALA A 52 4.89 -18.64 4.79
C ALA A 52 3.55 -18.14 4.24
N SER A 53 2.99 -18.85 3.27
CA SER A 53 1.71 -18.46 2.65
C SER A 53 0.55 -18.56 3.64
N TYR A 54 0.59 -19.56 4.53
CA TYR A 54 -0.44 -19.71 5.55
C TYR A 54 -0.34 -18.62 6.63
N ARG A 55 0.86 -18.29 7.11
CA ARG A 55 1.05 -17.17 8.05
C ARG A 55 0.71 -15.83 7.43
N GLU A 56 1.05 -15.61 6.16
CA GLU A 56 0.67 -14.41 5.43
C GLU A 56 -0.85 -14.29 5.35
N THR A 57 -1.54 -15.38 4.97
CA THR A 57 -3.00 -15.42 4.94
C THR A 57 -3.62 -15.20 6.33
N GLU A 58 -3.08 -15.80 7.39
CA GLU A 58 -3.56 -15.58 8.76
C GLU A 58 -3.32 -14.15 9.25
N LEU A 59 -2.15 -13.58 8.94
CA LEU A 59 -1.83 -12.18 9.26
C LEU A 59 -2.76 -11.23 8.51
N ASP A 60 -3.05 -11.50 7.25
CA ASP A 60 -3.96 -10.70 6.44
C ASP A 60 -5.41 -10.84 6.90
N GLN A 61 -5.86 -12.04 7.26
CA GLN A 61 -7.15 -12.23 7.90
C GLN A 61 -7.26 -11.46 9.22
N ALA A 62 -6.22 -11.46 10.04
CA ALA A 62 -6.18 -10.68 11.27
C ALA A 62 -6.20 -9.17 11.01
N ARG A 63 -5.47 -8.68 9.99
CA ARG A 63 -5.47 -7.27 9.57
C ARG A 63 -6.84 -6.84 9.06
N LEU A 64 -7.48 -7.64 8.21
CA LEU A 64 -8.83 -7.37 7.68
C LEU A 64 -9.88 -7.37 8.79
N ALA A 65 -9.81 -8.32 9.73
CA ALA A 65 -10.70 -8.37 10.88
C ALA A 65 -10.54 -7.11 11.76
N ASN A 66 -9.29 -6.70 12.03
CA ASN A 66 -9.02 -5.47 12.77
C ASN A 66 -9.53 -4.23 12.02
N TYR A 67 -9.29 -4.15 10.71
CA TYR A 67 -9.75 -3.02 9.91
C TYR A 67 -11.28 -2.91 9.87
N SER A 68 -12.00 -4.04 9.73
CA SER A 68 -13.46 -4.04 9.75
C SER A 68 -14.02 -3.41 11.04
N SER A 69 -13.37 -3.63 12.18
CA SER A 69 -13.79 -3.03 13.46
C SER A 69 -13.46 -1.53 13.57
N VAL A 70 -12.40 -1.08 12.91
CA VAL A 70 -11.92 0.32 12.98
C VAL A 70 -12.54 1.18 11.88
N ALA A 71 -13.01 0.57 10.79
CA ALA A 71 -13.68 1.26 9.68
C ALA A 71 -14.88 2.08 10.16
N GLU A 72 -15.64 1.55 11.12
CA GLU A 72 -16.84 2.19 11.68
C GLU A 72 -16.55 3.41 12.57
N ILE A 73 -15.28 3.64 12.95
CA ILE A 73 -14.90 4.73 13.85
C ILE A 73 -14.88 6.07 13.08
N PRO A 74 -15.76 7.04 13.39
CA PRO A 74 -15.92 8.26 12.58
C PRO A 74 -14.83 9.32 12.78
N TYR A 75 -14.04 9.25 13.86
CA TYR A 75 -13.00 10.26 14.17
C TYR A 75 -11.60 9.94 13.61
N LEU A 76 -11.44 8.79 12.93
CA LEU A 76 -10.18 8.39 12.31
C LEU A 76 -10.26 8.59 10.79
N SER A 77 -9.25 9.20 10.19
CA SER A 77 -9.18 9.36 8.74
C SER A 77 -8.99 8.01 8.04
N GLU A 78 -9.56 7.85 6.84
CA GLU A 78 -9.39 6.61 6.07
C GLU A 78 -7.91 6.30 5.79
N ARG A 79 -7.12 7.33 5.47
CA ARG A 79 -5.66 7.20 5.30
C ARG A 79 -4.98 6.66 6.55
N PHE A 80 -5.28 7.20 7.74
CA PHE A 80 -4.70 6.70 9.00
C PHE A 80 -5.09 5.24 9.28
N LYS A 81 -6.34 4.86 8.97
CA LYS A 81 -6.82 3.47 9.13
C LYS A 81 -6.06 2.51 8.20
N LEU A 82 -5.88 2.90 6.94
CA LEU A 82 -5.20 2.10 5.91
C LEU A 82 -3.71 1.89 6.23
N THR A 83 -3.00 2.94 6.62
CA THR A 83 -1.57 2.84 6.98
C THR A 83 -1.37 2.03 8.26
N ARG A 84 -2.19 2.25 9.30
CA ARG A 84 -1.94 1.65 10.62
C ARG A 84 -2.43 0.21 10.75
N TYR A 85 -3.56 -0.15 10.11
CA TYR A 85 -4.21 -1.44 10.31
C TYR A 85 -4.10 -2.39 9.11
N LEU A 86 -4.08 -1.88 7.88
CA LEU A 86 -3.74 -2.70 6.70
C LEU A 86 -2.23 -2.75 6.46
N GLY A 87 -1.47 -1.75 6.92
CA GLY A 87 -0.01 -1.72 6.76
C GLY A 87 0.45 -1.30 5.36
N LEU A 88 -0.41 -0.61 4.60
CA LEU A 88 -0.07 -0.06 3.30
C LEU A 88 1.00 1.04 3.43
N SER A 89 1.98 1.03 2.55
CA SER A 89 2.93 2.12 2.37
C SER A 89 2.27 3.35 1.72
N GLU A 90 2.92 4.51 1.79
CA GLU A 90 2.42 5.72 1.14
C GLU A 90 2.33 5.58 -0.39
N GLU A 91 3.27 4.87 -1.00
CA GLU A 91 3.27 4.58 -2.45
C GLU A 91 2.08 3.70 -2.84
N GLU A 92 1.81 2.63 -2.08
CA GLU A 92 0.67 1.75 -2.33
C GLU A 92 -0.68 2.44 -2.09
N MET A 93 -0.74 3.43 -1.18
CA MET A 93 -1.94 4.24 -0.98
C MET A 93 -2.20 5.18 -2.16
N GLU A 94 -1.16 5.80 -2.71
CA GLU A 94 -1.27 6.67 -3.89
C GLU A 94 -1.71 5.85 -5.11
N GLU A 95 -1.14 4.65 -5.29
CA GLU A 95 -1.56 3.75 -6.36
C GLU A 95 -3.01 3.29 -6.18
N ASN A 96 -3.43 2.95 -4.96
CA ASN A 96 -4.82 2.61 -4.67
C ASN A 96 -5.78 3.78 -4.90
N GLU A 97 -5.38 5.01 -4.57
CA GLU A 97 -6.17 6.21 -4.88
C GLU A 97 -6.27 6.44 -6.39
N ARG A 98 -5.18 6.23 -7.15
CA ARG A 98 -5.20 6.28 -8.63
C ARG A 98 -6.16 5.24 -9.20
N MET A 99 -6.03 3.98 -8.81
CA MET A 99 -6.89 2.88 -9.27
C MET A 99 -8.36 3.11 -8.88
N ARG A 100 -8.64 3.53 -7.64
CA ARG A 100 -10.00 3.88 -7.21
C ARG A 100 -10.59 5.04 -8.01
N ARG A 101 -9.77 6.02 -8.37
CA ARG A 101 -10.20 7.18 -9.18
C ARG A 101 -10.55 6.74 -10.61
N GLU A 102 -9.75 5.85 -11.19
CA GLU A 102 -10.04 5.18 -12.47
C GLU A 102 -11.35 4.37 -12.40
N GLU A 103 -11.58 3.62 -11.32
CA GLU A 103 -12.84 2.87 -11.08
C GLU A 103 -14.07 3.78 -10.98
N LEU A 104 -13.91 4.98 -10.42
CA LEU A 104 -14.98 5.97 -10.29
C LEU A 104 -15.22 6.77 -11.58
N GLY A 105 -14.47 6.50 -12.66
CA GLY A 105 -14.58 7.22 -13.93
C GLY A 105 -14.14 8.69 -13.83
N LEU A 106 -13.41 9.04 -12.76
CA LEU A 106 -12.72 10.31 -12.66
C LEU A 106 -11.42 10.13 -13.44
N GLU A 107 -11.49 10.24 -14.77
CA GLU A 107 -10.26 10.39 -15.56
C GLU A 107 -9.44 11.50 -14.92
N GLU A 108 -8.13 11.27 -14.79
CA GLU A 108 -7.20 12.35 -14.49
C GLU A 108 -7.54 13.44 -15.50
N GLU A 109 -8.13 14.56 -15.06
CA GLU A 109 -8.14 15.78 -15.84
C GLU A 109 -6.67 16.15 -15.96
N THR A 110 -5.95 15.45 -16.84
CA THR A 110 -4.69 15.88 -17.39
C THR A 110 -5.03 17.25 -17.90
N ALA A 111 -4.56 18.24 -17.15
CA ALA A 111 -4.83 19.65 -17.32
C ALA A 111 -5.13 19.93 -18.80
N ALA A 112 -6.32 20.45 -19.08
CA ALA A 112 -6.69 20.97 -20.39
C ALA A 112 -5.69 22.08 -20.77
N LYS A 113 -4.50 21.69 -21.18
CA LYS A 113 -3.46 22.53 -21.74
C LYS A 113 -3.82 22.71 -23.18
N GLY A 114 -4.64 23.72 -23.40
CA GLY A 114 -4.79 24.34 -24.70
C GLY A 114 -6.22 24.61 -25.08
N SER A 115 -6.46 25.86 -25.50
CA SER A 115 -7.47 26.21 -26.49
C SER A 115 -8.87 26.63 -26.03
N ASP A 116 -9.38 26.26 -24.84
CA ASP A 116 -10.81 26.53 -24.54
C ASP A 116 -11.09 27.87 -23.81
N LEU A 117 -10.06 28.48 -23.20
CA LEU A 117 -10.20 29.82 -22.57
C LEU A 117 -10.18 30.99 -23.56
N ARG A 118 -9.98 30.74 -24.86
CA ARG A 118 -10.00 31.79 -25.90
C ARG A 118 -11.39 32.01 -26.53
N GLY A 119 -12.37 31.17 -26.20
CA GLY A 119 -13.71 31.22 -26.79
C GLY A 119 -14.81 31.85 -25.91
N VAL A 120 -14.57 32.02 -24.61
CA VAL A 120 -15.64 32.39 -23.64
C VAL A 120 -15.69 33.89 -23.32
N GLY A 121 -14.79 34.71 -23.87
CA GLY A 121 -14.57 36.08 -23.38
C GLY A 121 -14.69 37.24 -24.37
N VAL A 122 -15.09 37.03 -25.63
CA VAL A 122 -15.32 38.14 -26.58
C VAL A 122 -16.75 38.11 -27.09
N GLY A 123 -17.69 38.26 -26.17
CA GLY A 123 -19.00 38.81 -26.48
C GLY A 123 -18.83 40.31 -26.74
N GLY A 124 -18.71 40.71 -28.01
CA GLY A 124 -18.56 42.11 -28.43
C GLY A 124 -19.84 42.92 -28.23
N GLY A 125 -20.28 43.11 -26.99
CA GLY A 125 -21.57 43.71 -26.70
C GLY A 125 -21.68 44.62 -25.47
N ASP A 126 -20.60 44.97 -24.76
CA ASP A 126 -20.76 45.79 -23.54
C ASP A 126 -19.60 46.75 -23.19
N PHE A 127 -18.68 47.03 -24.13
CA PHE A 127 -17.59 48.00 -23.88
C PHE A 127 -18.04 49.47 -23.88
N ASP A 128 -19.28 49.77 -24.29
CA ASP A 128 -19.79 51.15 -24.35
C ASP A 128 -20.42 51.61 -23.02
N ALA A 129 -20.70 50.69 -22.10
CA ALA A 129 -21.31 51.01 -20.82
C ALA A 129 -20.29 51.40 -19.72
N ASP A 130 -19.07 50.87 -19.77
CA ASP A 130 -18.05 51.09 -18.73
C ASP A 130 -17.24 52.39 -18.94
N MET A 131 -17.13 52.88 -20.20
CA MET A 131 -16.42 54.13 -20.47
C MET A 131 -17.18 55.38 -19.98
N GLY A 132 -18.47 55.25 -19.64
CA GLY A 132 -19.27 56.32 -19.04
C GLY A 132 -19.24 56.36 -17.51
N ALA A 133 -18.79 55.29 -16.85
CA ALA A 133 -18.74 55.20 -15.38
C ALA A 133 -17.36 55.57 -14.80
N MET A 134 -16.34 55.68 -15.66
CA MET A 134 -14.96 55.98 -15.27
C MET A 134 -14.63 57.49 -15.31
N ASP A 135 -15.54 58.34 -15.81
CA ASP A 135 -15.40 59.81 -15.84
C ASP A 135 -15.85 60.48 -14.53
N ASP A 136 -16.38 59.73 -13.55
CA ASP A 136 -16.99 60.27 -12.32
C ASP A 136 -16.31 59.79 -11.01
N MET A 137 -15.08 59.25 -11.09
CA MET A 137 -14.26 58.93 -9.92
C MET A 137 -13.03 59.84 -9.84
N ASP A 138 -13.27 61.09 -9.43
CA ASP A 138 -12.26 61.95 -8.80
C ASP A 138 -11.88 61.36 -7.43
N PHE A 139 -10.70 60.73 -7.34
CA PHE A 139 -10.06 60.43 -6.06
C PHE A 139 -8.62 60.96 -6.07
N ASP A 140 -8.53 62.24 -5.71
CA ASP A 140 -7.33 62.96 -5.30
C ASP A 140 -6.87 62.42 -3.92
N GLY A 141 -5.60 62.03 -3.78
CA GLY A 141 -5.14 61.45 -2.51
C GLY A 141 -3.78 60.76 -2.55
N ASP A 142 -2.74 61.54 -2.83
CA ASP A 142 -1.32 61.28 -2.64
C ASP A 142 -0.98 60.71 -1.24
N MET A 143 -0.23 59.60 -1.18
CA MET A 143 0.65 59.27 -0.04
C MET A 143 1.70 58.23 -0.43
N GLU A 144 2.87 58.75 -0.83
CA GLU A 144 4.17 58.10 -0.72
C GLU A 144 4.47 57.66 0.73
N GLY A 145 5.15 56.53 0.90
CA GLY A 145 5.51 55.99 2.21
C GLY A 145 6.50 54.84 2.14
N ASP A 146 7.68 55.14 1.61
CA ASP A 146 8.93 54.37 1.74
C ASP A 146 9.26 54.07 3.22
N MET A 147 9.59 52.81 3.55
CA MET A 147 10.54 52.50 4.62
C MET A 147 11.15 51.10 4.47
N ASP A 148 12.36 51.13 3.95
CA ASP A 148 13.43 50.13 3.91
C ASP A 148 13.90 49.58 5.28
N MET A 149 14.60 48.43 5.21
CA MET A 149 15.62 47.88 6.14
C MET A 149 15.09 47.27 7.47
N ASP A 150 15.58 46.14 8.00
CA ASP A 150 16.96 45.66 8.06
C ASP A 150 17.08 44.22 8.64
N ALA A 151 18.26 43.64 8.45
CA ALA A 151 18.99 42.71 9.34
C ALA A 151 18.56 41.24 9.48
N ASP A 152 18.98 40.47 8.47
CA ASP A 152 19.92 39.33 8.62
C ASP A 152 20.53 39.12 10.02
N MET A 153 20.27 37.94 10.60
CA MET A 153 20.94 37.42 11.79
C MET A 153 21.26 35.92 11.59
N GLY A 154 22.42 35.66 11.01
CA GLY A 154 23.49 34.96 11.70
C GLY A 154 23.47 33.43 11.74
N GLY A 155 24.15 32.82 10.76
CA GLY A 155 25.33 31.96 10.98
C GLY A 155 25.23 30.67 11.83
N GLU A 156 25.28 29.53 11.12
CA GLU A 156 25.87 28.21 11.53
C GLU A 156 27.34 28.32 12.02
N PRO A 157 28.09 27.27 12.50
CA PRO A 157 27.87 25.80 12.34
C PRO A 157 28.28 24.85 13.51
N ALA A 158 27.93 23.57 13.31
CA ALA A 158 28.65 22.29 13.56
C ALA A 158 29.26 21.92 14.93
N GLY A 159 29.09 20.65 15.30
CA GLY A 159 29.93 19.94 16.28
C GLY A 159 29.47 18.52 16.59
N ASP A 160 30.01 17.53 15.88
CA ASP A 160 29.99 16.10 16.20
C ASP A 160 30.45 15.80 17.63
N THR A 161 29.85 14.79 18.28
CA THR A 161 30.60 13.94 19.22
C THR A 161 29.97 12.55 19.35
N GLU A 162 30.66 11.55 18.79
CA GLU A 162 30.54 10.14 19.14
C GLU A 162 31.09 9.90 20.56
N ILE A 163 30.38 9.10 21.37
CA ILE A 163 30.93 8.10 22.32
C ILE A 163 29.97 6.92 22.37
#